data_AF-A0A660X198-F1
#
_entry.id   AF-A0A660X198-F1
#
_cell.length_a   1.000
_cell.length_b   1.000
_cell.length_c   1.000
_cell.angle_alpha   90.00
_cell.angle_beta   90.00
_cell.angle_gamma   90.00
#
_symmetry.space_group_name_H-M   'P 1'
#
loop_
_entity.id
_entity.type
_entity.pdbx_description
1 polymer ?
#
loop_
_entity_poly.entity_id
_entity_poly.type
_entity_poly.pdbx_seq_one_letter_code
_entity_poly.pdbx_strand_id
1 'polypeptide(L)' 'MDLMVKACIVIGIVSLMLGIISRMLLIPFFVEASAYLQFSEFCFITAITFMLYKMVYKK' A
#
# COMPACT_ATOMS: atom_id res chain seq x y z
N MET A 1 -16.13 -7.12 3.78
CA MET A 1 -14.81 -6.74 3.24
C MET A 1 -13.76 -7.34 4.15
N ASP A 2 -12.95 -8.28 3.65
CA ASP A 2 -11.98 -9.04 4.46
C ASP A 2 -11.00 -8.11 5.19
N LEU A 3 -10.66 -8.45 6.43
CA LEU A 3 -9.74 -7.68 7.28
C LEU A 3 -8.41 -7.39 6.57
N MET A 4 -7.92 -8.35 5.79
CA MET A 4 -6.68 -8.24 5.01
C MET A 4 -6.76 -7.13 3.95
N VAL A 5 -7.88 -7.05 3.21
CA VAL A 5 -8.06 -6.00 2.18
C VAL A 5 -8.10 -4.62 2.83
N LYS A 6 -8.81 -4.48 3.96
CA LYS A 6 -8.83 -3.24 4.75
C LYS A 6 -7.43 -2.84 5.22
N ALA A 7 -6.69 -3.79 5.79
CA ALA A 7 -5.34 -3.55 6.29
C ALA A 7 -4.39 -3.11 5.17
N CYS A 8 -4.39 -3.82 4.03
CA CYS A 8 -3.56 -3.46 2.89
C CYS A 8 -3.87 -2.06 2.33
N ILE A 9 -5.15 -1.67 2.27
CA ILE A 9 -5.53 -0.31 1.83
C ILE A 9 -5.02 0.73 2.81
N VAL A 10 -5.27 0.56 4.11
CA VAL A 10 -4.87 1.53 5.14
C VAL A 10 -3.35 1.67 5.19
N ILE A 11 -2.62 0.56 5.24
CA ILE A 11 -1.15 0.55 5.27
C ILE A 11 -0.57 1.11 3.98
N GLY A 12 -1.16 0.77 2.83
CA GLY A 12 -0.78 1.33 1.52
C GLY A 12 -0.88 2.86 1.50
N ILE A 13 -1.99 3.42 1.99
CA ILE A 13 -2.19 4.87 2.07
C ILE A 13 -1.14 5.53 2.98
N VAL A 14 -0.89 4.95 4.16
CA VAL A 14 0.11 5.50 5.10
C VAL A 14 1.50 5.48 4.48
N SER A 15 1.90 4.37 3.84
CA SER A 15 3.20 4.25 3.18
C SER A 15 3.34 5.22 2.01
N LEU A 16 2.27 5.41 1.23
CA LEU A 16 2.24 6.38 0.13
C LEU A 16 2.48 7.81 0.66
N MET A 17 1.78 8.20 1.73
CA MET A 17 1.95 9.52 2.35
C MET A 17 3.37 9.72 2.85
N LEU A 18 3.96 8.72 3.53
CA LEU A 18 5.35 8.78 3.98
C LEU A 18 6.34 8.92 2.83
N GLY A 19 6.14 8.17 1.73
CA GLY A 19 6.98 8.26 0.54
C GLY A 19 6.90 9.63 -0.14
N ILE A 20 5.70 10.20 -0.27
CA ILE A 20 5.48 11.53 -0.84
C ILE A 20 6.13 12.60 0.04
N ILE A 21 5.89 12.56 1.35
CA ILE A 21 6.46 13.52 2.31
C ILE A 21 7.99 13.43 2.33
N SER A 22 8.55 12.22 2.33
CA SER A 22 10.00 11.97 2.26
C SER A 22 10.62 12.58 1.00
N ARG A 23 9.96 12.42 -0.17
CA ARG A 23 10.39 13.07 -1.41
C ARG A 23 10.31 14.60 -1.36
N MET A 24 9.23 15.14 -0.81
CA MET A 24 9.03 16.59 -0.75
C MET A 24 10.00 17.28 0.20
N LEU A 25 10.30 16.66 1.35
CA LEU A 25 11.23 17.19 2.33
C LEU A 25 12.70 16.93 1.99
N LEU A 26 12.98 16.08 0.99
CA LEU A 26 14.34 15.62 0.64
C LEU A 26 15.08 14.98 1.82
N ILE A 27 14.34 14.50 2.83
CA ILE A 27 14.87 13.90 4.05
C ILE A 27 14.32 12.47 4.14
N PRO A 28 15.19 11.44 4.16
CA PRO A 28 14.76 10.06 4.33
C PRO A 28 14.25 9.85 5.77
N PHE A 29 13.03 9.35 5.90
CA PHE A 29 12.48 8.88 7.19
C PHE A 29 12.80 7.40 7.34
N PHE A 30 13.88 7.02 8.02
CA PHE A 30 14.37 5.64 8.22
C PHE A 30 14.79 4.87 6.96
N VAL A 31 14.00 4.93 5.89
CA VAL A 31 14.23 4.25 4.61
C VAL A 31 14.09 5.26 3.47
N GLU A 32 14.66 4.94 2.31
CA GLU A 32 14.50 5.75 1.11
C GLU A 32 13.03 5.89 0.71
N ALA A 33 12.66 7.06 0.17
CA ALA A 33 11.30 7.34 -0.28
C ALA A 33 10.81 6.36 -1.37
N SER A 34 11.74 5.83 -2.17
CA SER A 34 11.51 4.78 -3.17
C SER A 34 10.90 3.51 -2.55
N ALA A 35 11.41 3.08 -1.40
CA ALA A 35 10.94 1.89 -0.70
C ALA A 35 9.50 2.07 -0.17
N TYR A 36 9.18 3.24 0.38
CA TYR A 36 7.82 3.57 0.83
C TYR A 36 6.80 3.55 -0.32
N LEU A 37 7.18 4.09 -1.47
CA LEU A 37 6.32 4.10 -2.66
C LEU A 37 6.11 2.68 -3.21
N GLN A 38 7.18 1.90 -3.37
CA GLN A 38 7.09 0.50 -3.83
C GLN A 38 6.28 -0.37 -2.87
N PHE A 39 6.44 -0.17 -1.56
CA PHE A 39 5.65 -0.89 -0.57
C PHE A 39 4.17 -0.50 -0.64
N SER A 40 3.85 0.77 -0.91
CA SER A 40 2.47 1.21 -1.12
C SER A 40 1.84 0.54 -2.35
N GLU A 41 2.58 0.45 -3.46
CA GLU A 41 2.13 -0.21 -4.69
C GLU A 41 1.86 -1.69 -4.45
N PHE A 42 2.77 -2.37 -3.76
CA PHE A 42 2.59 -3.77 -3.36
C PHE A 42 1.32 -3.97 -2.52
N CYS A 43 1.08 -3.08 -1.54
CA CYS A 43 -0.12 -3.13 -0.70
C CYS A 43 -1.40 -2.98 -1.53
N PHE A 44 -1.44 -2.03 -2.47
CA PHE A 44 -2.61 -1.83 -3.33
C PHE A 44 -2.84 -2.98 -4.31
N ILE A 45 -1.79 -3.49 -4.95
CA ILE A 45 -1.88 -4.66 -5.84
C ILE A 45 -2.41 -5.87 -5.07
N THR A 46 -1.92 -6.09 -3.85
CA THR A 46 -2.37 -7.18 -2.99
C THR A 46 -3.85 -7.03 -2.64
N ALA A 47 -4.30 -5.83 -2.25
CA ALA A 47 -5.70 -5.55 -1.95
C ALA A 47 -6.63 -5.81 -3.15
N ILE A 48 -6.23 -5.36 -4.35
CA ILE A 48 -6.96 -5.58 -5.60
C ILE A 48 -7.02 -7.07 -5.93
N THR A 49 -5.89 -7.77 -5.81
CA THR A 49 -5.80 -9.22 -6.10
C THR A 49 -6.74 -10.01 -5.19
N PHE A 50 -6.79 -9.70 -3.89
CA PHE A 50 -7.72 -10.34 -2.96
C PHE A 50 -9.18 -10.01 -3.25
N MET A 51 -9.49 -8.76 -3.64
CA MET A 51 -10.84 -8.40 -4.06
C MET A 51 -11.27 -9.19 -5.31
N LEU A 52 -10.42 -9.24 -6.34
CA LEU A 52 -10.68 -9.98 -7.57
C LEU A 52 -10.84 -11.48 -7.30
N TYR A 53 -9.94 -12.06 -6.51
CA TYR A 53 -10.02 -13.46 -6.10
C TYR A 53 -11.36 -13.77 -5.44
N LYS A 54 -11.82 -12.90 -4.53
CA LYS A 54 -13.11 -13.07 -3.87
C LYS A 54 -14.27 -13.00 -4.87
N MET A 55 -14.26 -12.05 -5.80
CA MET A 55 -15.31 -11.94 -6.82
C MET A 55 -15.38 -13.16 -7.74
N VAL A 56 -14.23 -13.72 -8.12
CA VAL A 56 -14.15 -14.84 -9.07
C VAL A 56 -14.44 -16.18 -8.40
N TYR A 57 -13.88 -16.43 -7.22
CA TYR A 57 -13.88 -17.78 -6.61
C TYR A 57 -14.78 -17.91 -5.39
N LYS A 58 -15.17 -16.81 -4.74
CA LYS A 58 -15.88 -16.82 -3.46
C LYS A 58 -17.09 -15.88 -3.51
N LYS A 59 -17.99 -16.19 -4.45
CA LYS A 59 -19.24 -15.45 -4.70
C LYS A 59 -20.12 -15.40 -3.44
#